data_AF-A0A848AQE1-F1
#
_entry.id   AF-A0A848AQE1-F1
#
_cell.length_a   1.000
_cell.length_b   1.000
_cell.length_c   1.000
_cell.angle_alpha   90.00
_cell.angle_beta   90.00
_cell.angle_gamma   90.00
#
_symmetry.space_group_name_H-M   'P 1'
#
loop_
_entity.id
_entity.type
_entity.pdbx_description
1 polymer ?
#
loop_
_entity_poly.entity_id
_entity_poly.type
_entity_poly.pdbx_seq_one_letter_code
_entity_poly.pdbx_strand_id
1 'polypeptide(L)' 'MNNRQNSCTRCQIVRNYIDQITDDQIRIMCFLWSKGYSDDTVRRQLKLSWERLREIKAQVATDLLAAGIELRG' A
#
# COMPACT_ATOMS: atom_id res chain seq x y z
N MET A 1 -3.15 -25.12 -13.54
CA MET A 1 -3.34 -24.52 -12.21
C MET A 1 -2.02 -23.90 -11.74
N ASN A 2 -1.77 -22.59 -11.88
CA ASN A 2 -0.57 -21.93 -11.32
C ASN A 2 -0.69 -20.39 -11.29
N ASN A 3 -1.78 -19.84 -10.74
CA ASN A 3 -1.89 -18.38 -10.56
C ASN A 3 -2.19 -17.95 -9.11
N ARG A 4 -2.21 -18.89 -8.16
CA ARG A 4 -2.49 -18.60 -6.75
C ARG A 4 -1.24 -18.23 -5.93
N GLN A 5 -0.05 -18.67 -6.35
CA GLN A 5 1.19 -18.47 -5.57
C GLN A 5 1.70 -17.02 -5.61
N ASN A 6 1.63 -16.32 -6.76
CA ASN A 6 2.07 -14.91 -6.85
C ASN A 6 1.22 -13.94 -6.01
N SER A 7 -0.08 -14.22 -5.84
CA SER A 7 -0.95 -13.40 -4.99
C SER A 7 -0.55 -13.48 -3.52
N CYS A 8 -0.08 -14.65 -3.07
CA CYS A 8 0.27 -14.89 -1.67
C CYS A 8 1.57 -14.18 -1.29
N THR A 9 2.59 -14.24 -2.15
CA THR A 9 3.89 -13.58 -1.90
C THR A 9 3.75 -12.06 -1.85
N ARG A 10 3.00 -11.47 -2.81
CA ARG A 10 2.76 -10.03 -2.83
C ARG A 10 1.95 -9.57 -1.61
N CYS A 11 0.93 -10.33 -1.22
CA CYS A 11 0.16 -10.06 0.00
C CYS A 11 1.00 -10.22 1.28
N GLN A 12 1.96 -11.16 1.33
CA GLN A 12 2.86 -11.30 2.47
C GLN A 12 3.84 -10.14 2.57
N ILE A 13 4.43 -9.70 1.46
CA ILE A 13 5.35 -8.55 1.47
C ILE A 13 4.60 -7.28 1.87
N VAL A 14 3.40 -7.04 1.34
CA VAL A 14 2.55 -5.91 1.74
C VAL A 14 2.17 -6.00 3.22
N ARG A 15 1.85 -7.18 3.75
CA ARG A 15 1.58 -7.36 5.19
C ARG A 15 2.81 -7.08 6.05
N ASN A 16 3.97 -7.57 5.64
CA ASN A 16 5.23 -7.36 6.37
C ASN A 16 5.66 -5.89 6.33
N TYR A 17 5.35 -5.18 5.24
CA TYR A 17 5.50 -3.74 5.15
C TYR A 17 4.55 -3.00 6.09
N ILE A 18 3.25 -3.37 6.10
CA ILE A 18 2.26 -2.78 7.01
C ILE A 18 2.62 -3.03 8.49
N ASP A 19 3.21 -4.18 8.83
CA ASP A 19 3.63 -4.51 10.19
C ASP A 19 4.81 -3.63 10.66
N GLN A 20 5.69 -3.25 9.74
CA GLN A 20 6.82 -2.36 9.99
C GLN A 20 6.44 -0.86 10.02
N ILE A 21 5.23 -0.52 9.57
CA ILE A 21 4.72 0.85 9.61
C ILE A 21 4.24 1.17 11.03
N THR A 22 4.95 2.07 11.69
CA THR A 22 4.54 2.64 13.00
C THR A 22 3.45 3.70 12.86
N ASP A 23 3.25 4.24 11.65
CA ASP A 23 2.27 5.29 11.39
C ASP A 23 0.88 4.72 11.06
N ASP A 24 -0.07 4.92 11.98
CA ASP A 24 -1.44 4.41 11.85
C ASP A 24 -2.16 4.93 10.59
N GLN A 25 -1.82 6.14 10.10
CA GLN A 25 -2.44 6.67 8.90
C GLN A 25 -2.02 5.88 7.66
N ILE A 26 -0.73 5.57 7.51
CA ILE A 26 -0.23 4.77 6.39
C ILE A 26 -0.83 3.35 6.45
N ARG A 27 -0.97 2.77 7.64
CA ARG A 27 -1.62 1.46 7.85
C ARG A 27 -3.07 1.44 7.37
N ILE A 28 -3.85 2.45 7.76
CA ILE A 28 -5.24 2.60 7.30
C ILE A 28 -5.30 2.86 5.79
N MET A 29 -4.35 3.65 5.26
CA MET A 29 -4.23 3.92 3.81
C MET A 29 -4.03 2.64 3.00
N CYS A 30 -3.04 1.83 3.37
CA CYS A 30 -2.77 0.54 2.75
C CYS A 30 -3.97 -0.42 2.87
N PHE A 31 -4.66 -0.43 4.01
CA PHE A 31 -5.87 -1.23 4.20
C PHE A 31 -6.99 -0.81 3.24
N LEU A 32 -7.24 0.50 3.10
CA LEU A 32 -8.27 1.02 2.20
C LEU A 32 -7.92 0.75 0.72
N TRP A 33 -6.67 0.95 0.31
CA TRP A 33 -6.24 0.57 -1.04
C TRP A 33 -6.36 -0.93 -1.30
N SER A 34 -6.03 -1.77 -0.32
CA SER A 34 -6.22 -3.22 -0.43
C SER A 34 -7.68 -3.64 -0.57
N LYS A 35 -8.62 -2.82 -0.09
CA LYS A 35 -10.07 -3.00 -0.29
C LYS A 35 -10.58 -2.42 -1.63
N GLY A 36 -9.73 -1.74 -2.40
CA GLY A 36 -10.07 -1.13 -3.69
C GLY A 36 -10.68 0.27 -3.60
N TYR A 37 -10.54 0.96 -2.45
CA TYR A 37 -11.01 2.34 -2.33
C TYR A 37 -10.16 3.31 -3.16
N SER A 38 -10.81 4.30 -3.75
CA SER A 38 -10.16 5.36 -4.52
C SER A 38 -9.42 6.36 -3.63
N ASP A 39 -8.39 7.00 -4.19
CA ASP A 39 -7.56 7.98 -3.51
C ASP A 39 -8.36 9.12 -2.85
N ASP A 40 -9.47 9.59 -3.46
CA ASP A 40 -10.33 10.63 -2.84
C ASP A 40 -11.05 10.12 -1.58
N THR A 41 -11.50 8.86 -1.57
CA THR A 41 -12.14 8.27 -0.37
C THR A 41 -11.13 8.12 0.76
N VAL A 42 -9.93 7.65 0.43
CA VAL A 42 -8.81 7.51 1.37
C VAL A 42 -8.43 8.86 1.95
N ARG A 43 -8.30 9.88 1.10
CA ARG A 43 -8.03 11.27 1.50
C ARG A 43 -9.07 11.80 2.48
N ARG A 44 -10.36 11.63 2.18
CA ARG A 44 -11.46 12.11 3.04
C ARG A 44 -11.49 11.39 4.39
N GLN A 45 -11.25 10.08 4.39
CA GLN A 45 -11.18 9.26 5.61
C GLN A 45 -10.06 9.72 6.54
N LEU A 46 -8.86 9.94 5.98
CA LEU A 46 -7.68 10.29 6.76
C LEU A 46 -7.50 11.81 6.98
N LYS A 47 -8.37 12.62 6.37
CA LYS A 47 -8.29 14.10 6.35
C LYS A 47 -6.90 14.60 5.91
N LEU A 48 -6.33 13.95 4.90
CA LEU A 48 -5.01 14.28 4.36
C LEU A 48 -5.09 15.31 3.24
N SER A 49 -4.02 16.09 3.07
CA SER A 49 -3.80 16.90 1.87
C SER A 49 -3.41 16.02 0.68
N TRP A 50 -3.68 16.48 -0.54
CA TRP A 50 -3.30 15.78 -1.77
C TRP A 50 -1.79 15.55 -1.88
N GLU A 51 -0.99 16.52 -1.43
CA GLU A 51 0.46 16.42 -1.38
C GLU A 51 0.89 15.25 -0.49
N ARG A 52 0.31 15.16 0.70
CA ARG A 52 0.65 14.12 1.68
C ARG A 52 0.24 12.72 1.23
N LEU A 53 -0.92 12.61 0.59
CA LEU A 53 -1.34 11.35 -0.03
C LEU A 53 -0.37 10.91 -1.14
N ARG A 54 0.12 11.85 -1.94
CA ARG A 54 1.08 11.57 -3.03
C ARG A 54 2.45 11.16 -2.48
N GLU A 55 2.93 11.82 -1.43
CA GLU A 55 4.16 11.45 -0.72
C GLU A 55 4.06 10.04 -0.15
N ILE A 56 2.98 9.72 0.58
CA ILE A 56 2.79 8.37 1.14
C ILE A 56 2.72 7.34 0.01
N LYS A 57 2.01 7.63 -1.09
CA LYS A 57 1.94 6.71 -2.25
C LYS A 57 3.32 6.46 -2.86
N ALA A 58 4.14 7.50 -2.99
CA ALA A 58 5.51 7.38 -3.49
C ALA A 58 6.41 6.60 -2.52
N GLN A 59 6.27 6.84 -1.21
CA GLN A 59 6.99 6.11 -0.17
C GLN A 59 6.64 4.63 -0.21
N VAL A 60 5.34 4.30 -0.20
CA VAL A 60 4.84 2.92 -0.29
C VAL A 60 5.32 2.24 -1.58
N ALA A 61 5.28 2.93 -2.72
CA ALA A 61 5.79 2.37 -3.98
C ALA A 61 7.29 2.09 -3.91
N THR A 62 8.07 2.99 -3.31
CA THR A 62 9.53 2.85 -3.14
C THR A 62 9.86 1.69 -2.20
N ASP A 63 9.16 1.59 -1.07
CA ASP A 63 9.32 0.49 -0.12
C ASP A 63 8.93 -0.86 -0.71
N LEU A 64 7.84 -0.92 -1.49
CA LEU A 64 7.43 -2.16 -2.16
C LEU A 64 8.43 -2.58 -3.24
N LEU A 65 9.01 -1.63 -3.98
CA LEU A 65 10.10 -1.89 -4.92
C LEU A 65 11.35 -2.40 -4.17
N ALA A 66 11.72 -1.77 -3.06
CA ALA A 66 12.84 -2.20 -2.22
C ALA A 66 12.63 -3.59 -1.62
N ALA A 67 11.39 -3.93 -1.28
CA ALA A 67 11.00 -5.26 -0.80
C ALA A 67 10.95 -6.34 -1.90
N GLY A 68 11.32 -6.01 -3.14
CA GLY A 68 11.42 -6.95 -4.25
C GLY A 68 10.10 -7.24 -4.96
N ILE A 69 9.04 -6.44 -4.73
CA ILE A 69 7.86 -6.47 -5.60
C ILE A 69 8.19 -5.67 -6.85
N GLU A 70 8.52 -6.35 -7.94
CA GLU A 70 8.45 -5.75 -9.26
C GLU A 70 6.99 -5.34 -9.53
N LEU A 71 6.74 -4.02 -9.54
CA LEU A 71 5.57 -3.43 -10.17
C LEU A 71 5.69 -3.70 -11.68
N ARG A 72 5.36 -4.91 -12.11
CA ARG A 72 5.15 -5.18 -13.54
C ARG A 72 4.02 -4.26 -14.00
N GLY A 73 4.41 -3.27 -14.79
CA GLY A 73 3.51 -2.41 -15.57
C GLY A 73 2.67 -3.20 -16.55
#